data_AF-A0A2H0Z542-F1
#
_entry.id   AF-A0A2H0Z542-F1
#
_cell.length_a   1.000
_cell.length_b   1.000
_cell.length_c   1.000
_cell.angle_alpha   90.00
_cell.angle_beta   90.00
_cell.angle_gamma   90.00
#
_symmetry.space_group_name_H-M   'P 1'
#
loop_
_entity.id
_entity.type
_entity.pdbx_description
1 polymer ?
#
loop_
_entity_poly.entity_id
_entity_poly.type
_entity_poly.pdbx_seq_one_letter_code
_entity_poly.pdbx_strand_id
1 'polypeptide(L)'
;MLEVKFKEFVDIVKRLRKECPWDKEQTNQSIKAATLEEAYETVHAIDENDFNELKKELGDLLFHIAFHTAIAEEINEFTFEQVIEEISGKLIRRHPHVFSNLKVSGTAEIMKNWETIKLQEGRTSILEGVPQTMPAIMRAHRLQEKASKVGFDWDAIADVKKKVNEELDELQIEIDNNQIEKAEEEFGDLLFSLINLSRFLNINPETALRKTTNKFERRFTYIEKKIAEQKKKITDVDLKEMDKYWEESKTLE
;
A
#
# COMPACT_ATOMS: atom_id res chain seq x y z
N MET A 1 19.48 25.02 11.28
CA MET A 1 20.29 23.94 10.63
C MET A 1 19.44 23.16 9.65
N LEU A 2 18.29 22.60 10.05
CA LEU A 2 17.39 21.86 9.16
C LEU A 2 16.85 22.70 7.99
N GLU A 3 16.37 23.92 8.27
CA GLU A 3 15.87 24.85 7.23
C GLU A 3 16.93 25.12 6.14
N VAL A 4 18.18 25.32 6.54
CA VAL A 4 19.31 25.52 5.62
C VAL A 4 19.55 24.26 4.79
N LYS A 5 19.57 23.08 5.42
CA LYS A 5 19.76 21.79 4.72
C LYS A 5 18.63 21.48 3.74
N PHE A 6 17.40 21.78 4.12
CA PHE A 6 16.23 21.62 3.28
C PHE A 6 16.30 22.54 2.05
N LYS A 7 16.65 23.82 2.27
CA LYS A 7 16.86 24.76 1.17
C LYS A 7 17.98 24.32 0.23
N GLU A 8 19.14 23.92 0.78
CA GLU A 8 20.26 23.38 -0.02
C GLU A 8 19.80 22.20 -0.90
N PHE A 9 19.01 21.29 -0.35
CA PHE A 9 18.44 20.15 -1.08
C PHE A 9 17.51 20.59 -2.22
N VAL A 10 16.55 21.48 -1.96
CA VAL A 10 15.66 22.00 -3.00
C VAL A 10 16.45 22.73 -4.11
N ASP A 11 17.47 23.50 -3.74
CA ASP A 11 18.35 24.19 -4.69
C ASP A 11 19.15 23.19 -5.57
N ILE A 12 19.60 22.06 -5.00
CA ILE A 12 20.25 20.97 -5.75
C ILE A 12 19.28 20.41 -6.81
N VAL A 13 18.04 20.08 -6.43
CA VAL A 13 17.04 19.53 -7.36
C VAL A 13 16.73 20.51 -8.49
N LYS A 14 16.54 21.79 -8.16
CA LYS A 14 16.32 22.86 -9.17
C LYS A 14 17.51 23.02 -10.11
N ARG A 15 18.73 22.84 -9.61
CA ARG A 15 19.94 22.90 -10.43
C ARG A 15 20.03 21.71 -11.37
N LEU A 16 19.74 20.49 -10.90
CA LEU A 16 19.70 19.28 -11.72
C LEU A 16 18.72 19.46 -12.89
N ARG A 17 17.48 19.90 -12.60
CA ARG A 17 16.46 20.21 -13.62
C ARG A 17 16.91 21.23 -14.68
N LYS A 18 17.86 22.12 -14.35
CA LYS A 18 18.38 23.14 -15.28
C LYS A 18 19.61 22.69 -16.05
N GLU A 19 20.55 22.03 -15.39
CA GLU A 19 21.90 21.78 -15.88
C GLU A 19 22.11 20.34 -16.39
N CYS A 20 21.34 19.36 -15.90
CA CYS A 20 21.45 17.97 -16.31
C CYS A 20 20.44 17.66 -17.44
N PRO A 21 20.90 17.22 -18.64
CA PRO A 21 20.01 16.91 -19.75
C PRO A 21 18.97 15.83 -19.44
N TRP A 22 19.40 14.78 -18.72
CA TRP A 22 18.53 13.67 -18.34
C TRP A 22 17.47 14.09 -17.32
N ASP A 23 17.85 14.85 -16.30
CA ASP A 23 16.87 15.34 -15.32
C ASP A 23 15.90 16.31 -15.97
N LYS A 24 16.36 17.16 -16.89
CA LYS A 24 15.55 18.19 -17.55
C LYS A 24 14.44 17.62 -18.43
N GLU A 25 14.70 16.51 -19.14
CA GLU A 25 13.70 15.88 -20.02
C GLU A 25 12.59 15.13 -19.26
N GLN A 26 12.78 14.84 -17.97
CA GLN A 26 11.79 14.15 -17.17
C GLN A 26 10.50 14.97 -17.01
N THR A 27 9.39 14.26 -16.82
CA THR A 27 8.07 14.83 -16.58
C THR A 27 7.42 14.13 -15.40
N ASN A 28 6.33 14.71 -14.87
CA ASN A 28 5.53 14.04 -13.84
C ASN A 28 5.05 12.65 -14.30
N GLN A 29 4.84 12.45 -15.60
CA GLN A 29 4.42 11.16 -16.15
C GLN A 29 5.55 10.14 -16.24
N SER A 30 6.79 10.56 -16.52
CA SER A 30 7.94 9.64 -16.61
C SER A 30 8.41 9.18 -15.23
N ILE A 31 8.28 10.02 -14.20
CA ILE A 31 8.77 9.71 -12.84
C ILE A 31 7.75 8.94 -11.99
N LYS A 32 6.45 8.99 -12.29
CA LYS A 32 5.42 8.39 -11.43
C LYS A 32 5.62 6.90 -11.11
N ALA A 33 6.24 6.14 -12.02
CA ALA A 33 6.52 4.72 -11.81
C ALA A 33 7.66 4.54 -10.78
N ALA A 34 8.76 5.26 -10.96
CA ALA A 34 9.87 5.30 -9.99
C ALA A 34 9.38 5.76 -8.61
N THR A 35 8.50 6.76 -8.52
CA THR A 35 7.90 7.18 -7.23
C THR A 35 7.18 6.04 -6.51
N LEU A 36 6.57 5.11 -7.25
CA LEU A 36 5.93 3.95 -6.66
C LEU A 36 6.97 2.89 -6.22
N GLU A 37 8.05 2.73 -7.00
CA GLU A 37 9.19 1.87 -6.64
C GLU A 37 9.81 2.31 -5.32
N GLU A 38 10.19 3.59 -5.15
CA GLU A 38 10.75 4.11 -3.88
C GLU A 38 9.81 3.91 -2.69
N ALA A 39 8.49 3.99 -2.93
CA ALA A 39 7.50 3.72 -1.88
C ALA A 39 7.49 2.25 -1.47
N TYR A 40 7.70 1.32 -2.41
CA TYR A 40 7.85 -0.10 -2.10
C TYR A 40 9.20 -0.41 -1.45
N GLU A 41 10.29 0.24 -1.86
CA GLU A 41 11.61 0.11 -1.23
C GLU A 41 11.57 0.61 0.22
N THR A 42 10.91 1.75 0.46
CA THR A 42 10.64 2.25 1.82
C THR A 42 9.87 1.22 2.66
N VAL A 43 8.82 0.62 2.09
CA VAL A 43 8.04 -0.42 2.78
C VAL A 43 8.88 -1.66 3.05
N HIS A 44 9.75 -2.06 2.12
CA HIS A 44 10.66 -3.18 2.29
C HIS A 44 11.65 -2.92 3.43
N ALA A 45 12.27 -1.74 3.48
CA ALA A 45 13.17 -1.36 4.56
C ALA A 45 12.49 -1.37 5.94
N ILE A 46 11.21 -0.97 6.01
CA ILE A 46 10.40 -1.08 7.23
C ILE A 46 10.16 -2.54 7.61
N ASP A 47 9.77 -3.38 6.64
CA ASP A 47 9.49 -4.80 6.88
C ASP A 47 10.75 -5.54 7.39
N GLU A 48 11.94 -5.19 6.90
CA GLU A 48 13.24 -5.75 7.32
C GLU A 48 13.83 -5.08 8.59
N ASN A 49 13.19 -4.03 9.12
CA ASN A 49 13.72 -3.19 10.21
C ASN A 49 15.13 -2.60 9.90
N ASP A 50 15.45 -2.38 8.63
CA ASP A 50 16.71 -1.77 8.21
C ASP A 50 16.60 -0.24 8.26
N PHE A 51 17.04 0.35 9.37
CA PHE A 51 17.03 1.81 9.54
C PHE A 51 18.03 2.55 8.66
N ASN A 52 19.07 1.88 8.15
CA ASN A 52 20.01 2.51 7.23
C ASN A 52 19.40 2.64 5.85
N GLU A 53 18.75 1.58 5.37
CA GLU A 53 18.02 1.61 4.10
C GLU A 53 16.81 2.51 4.19
N LEU A 54 16.02 2.43 5.27
CA LEU A 54 14.85 3.30 5.46
C LEU A 54 15.20 4.78 5.36
N LYS A 55 16.37 5.19 5.87
CA LYS A 55 16.85 6.56 5.78
C LYS A 55 17.17 6.98 4.34
N LYS A 56 17.66 6.07 3.50
CA LYS A 56 17.91 6.32 2.06
C LYS A 56 16.59 6.45 1.32
N GLU A 57 15.71 5.46 1.46
CA GLU A 57 14.42 5.43 0.73
C GLU A 57 13.50 6.60 1.08
N LEU A 58 13.50 7.04 2.35
CA LEU A 58 12.81 8.28 2.74
C LEU A 58 13.42 9.52 2.08
N GLY A 59 14.72 9.51 1.83
CA GLY A 59 15.44 10.53 1.06
C GLY A 59 15.04 10.51 -0.42
N ASP A 60 14.90 9.34 -1.02
CA ASP A 60 14.50 9.19 -2.43
C ASP A 60 13.04 9.56 -2.66
N LEU A 61 12.15 9.22 -1.72
CA LEU A 61 10.78 9.76 -1.70
C LEU A 61 10.76 11.29 -1.54
N LEU A 62 11.60 11.86 -0.67
CA LEU A 62 11.72 13.31 -0.52
C LEU A 62 12.24 13.96 -1.80
N PHE A 63 13.21 13.33 -2.48
CA PHE A 63 13.68 13.72 -3.80
C PHE A 63 12.55 13.75 -4.82
N HIS A 64 11.75 12.70 -4.93
CA HIS A 64 10.63 12.67 -5.87
C HIS A 64 9.56 13.73 -5.58
N ILE A 65 9.27 14.05 -4.31
CA ILE A 65 8.39 15.17 -3.95
C ILE A 65 8.96 16.50 -4.46
N ALA A 66 10.26 16.75 -4.24
CA ALA A 66 10.94 17.96 -4.71
C ALA A 66 11.03 18.02 -6.24
N PHE A 67 11.26 16.90 -6.90
CA PHE A 67 11.39 16.82 -8.34
C PHE A 67 10.06 17.07 -9.04
N HIS A 68 8.97 16.43 -8.59
CA HIS A 68 7.61 16.71 -9.08
C HIS A 68 7.23 18.18 -8.89
N THR A 69 7.61 18.75 -7.74
CA THR A 69 7.31 20.16 -7.46
C THR A 69 8.14 21.10 -8.33
N ALA A 70 9.43 20.81 -8.56
CA ALA A 70 10.26 21.59 -9.47
C ALA A 70 9.69 21.59 -10.90
N ILE A 71 9.19 20.45 -11.39
CA ILE A 71 8.50 20.36 -12.68
C ILE A 71 7.25 21.26 -12.69
N ALA A 72 6.44 21.24 -11.63
CA ALA A 72 5.25 22.07 -11.53
C ALA A 72 5.57 23.58 -11.46
N GLU A 73 6.65 23.96 -10.79
CA GLU A 73 7.14 25.34 -10.74
C GLU A 73 7.57 25.84 -12.12
N GLU A 74 8.25 25.00 -12.92
CA GLU A 74 8.70 25.35 -14.28
C GLU A 74 7.54 25.72 -15.21
N ILE A 75 6.36 25.15 -14.98
CA ILE A 75 5.14 25.43 -15.74
C ILE A 75 4.18 26.40 -15.01
N ASN A 76 4.61 27.01 -13.90
CA ASN A 76 3.86 27.98 -13.09
C ASN A 76 2.55 27.44 -12.49
N GLU A 77 2.47 26.14 -12.18
CA GLU A 77 1.27 25.54 -11.57
C GLU A 77 1.25 25.72 -10.05
N PHE A 78 2.32 25.31 -9.35
CA PHE A 78 2.47 25.51 -7.91
C PHE A 78 3.93 25.42 -7.45
N THR A 79 4.22 25.90 -6.24
CA THR A 79 5.56 25.87 -5.61
C THR A 79 5.67 24.88 -4.46
N PHE A 80 6.90 24.58 -4.03
CA PHE A 80 7.13 23.72 -2.87
C PHE A 80 6.52 24.31 -1.59
N GLU A 81 6.59 25.63 -1.42
CA GLU A 81 5.95 26.32 -0.30
C GLU A 81 4.44 26.06 -0.27
N GLN A 82 3.77 26.08 -1.43
CA GLN A 82 2.34 25.80 -1.53
C GLN A 82 2.02 24.33 -1.19
N VAL A 83 2.87 23.38 -1.58
CA VAL A 83 2.74 21.97 -1.18
C VAL A 83 2.82 21.82 0.34
N ILE A 84 3.78 22.48 0.99
CA ILE A 84 3.94 22.47 2.45
C ILE A 84 2.75 23.15 3.13
N GLU A 85 2.29 24.29 2.61
CA GLU A 85 1.16 25.04 3.17
C GLU A 85 -0.12 24.20 3.13
N GLU A 86 -0.39 23.54 2.01
CA GLU A 86 -1.58 22.70 1.83
C GLU A 86 -1.59 21.52 2.81
N ILE A 87 -0.48 20.76 2.92
CA ILE A 87 -0.42 19.63 3.86
C ILE A 87 -0.45 20.10 5.33
N SER A 88 0.23 21.19 5.65
CA SER A 88 0.29 21.73 7.02
C SER A 88 -1.08 22.23 7.46
N GLY A 89 -1.75 23.04 6.63
CA GLY A 89 -3.10 23.53 6.88
C GLY A 89 -4.09 22.37 7.05
N LYS A 90 -4.02 21.36 6.18
CA LYS A 90 -4.85 20.16 6.28
C LYS A 90 -4.60 19.37 7.57
N LEU A 91 -3.35 19.19 7.99
CA LEU A 91 -3.02 18.50 9.24
C LEU A 91 -3.54 19.27 10.45
N ILE A 92 -3.37 20.60 10.50
CA ILE A 92 -3.90 21.44 11.57
C ILE A 92 -5.42 21.36 11.64
N ARG A 93 -6.12 21.55 10.51
CA ARG A 93 -7.60 21.48 10.43
C ARG A 93 -8.14 20.14 10.88
N ARG A 94 -7.46 19.04 10.55
CA ARG A 94 -7.89 17.67 10.86
C ARG A 94 -7.52 17.20 12.27
N HIS A 95 -6.69 17.95 13.00
CA HIS A 95 -6.31 17.64 14.38
C HIS A 95 -6.66 18.78 15.35
N PRO A 96 -7.94 19.19 15.45
CA PRO A 96 -8.35 20.25 16.38
C PRO A 96 -8.07 19.89 17.84
N HIS A 97 -8.01 18.61 18.18
CA HIS A 97 -7.65 18.16 19.52
C HIS A 97 -6.17 18.40 19.89
N VAL A 98 -5.31 18.65 18.90
CA VAL A 98 -3.90 19.01 19.10
C VAL A 98 -3.71 20.52 18.96
N PHE A 99 -4.31 21.13 17.93
CA PHE A 99 -4.04 22.52 17.53
C PHE A 99 -5.14 23.52 17.92
N SER A 100 -6.20 23.07 18.59
CA SER A 100 -7.25 23.94 19.13
C SER A 100 -7.67 23.50 20.55
N ASN A 101 -8.75 24.06 21.08
CA ASN A 101 -9.23 23.79 22.44
C ASN A 101 -10.24 22.61 22.50
N LEU A 102 -10.38 21.82 21.43
CA LEU A 102 -11.30 20.69 21.42
C LEU A 102 -10.79 19.57 22.34
N LYS A 103 -11.47 19.34 23.46
CA LYS A 103 -11.22 18.17 24.30
C LYS A 103 -11.96 16.98 23.75
N VAL A 104 -11.25 15.86 23.65
CA VAL A 104 -11.77 14.56 23.20
C VAL A 104 -11.54 13.54 24.31
N SER A 105 -12.48 12.62 24.51
CA SER A 105 -12.46 11.61 25.56
C SER A 105 -11.75 10.32 25.17
N GLY A 106 -11.27 10.20 23.93
CA GLY A 106 -10.53 9.02 23.46
C GLY A 106 -10.42 8.91 21.94
N THR A 107 -9.76 7.84 21.49
CA THR A 107 -9.48 7.57 20.07
C THR A 107 -10.73 7.43 19.21
N ALA A 108 -11.80 6.83 19.74
CA ALA A 108 -13.07 6.68 19.02
C ALA A 108 -13.70 8.04 18.66
N GLU A 109 -13.67 9.01 19.58
CA GLU A 109 -14.18 10.35 19.32
C GLU A 109 -13.29 11.12 18.33
N ILE A 110 -11.96 10.95 18.42
CA ILE A 110 -11.02 11.52 17.44
C ILE A 110 -11.34 11.01 16.02
N MET A 111 -11.56 9.71 15.86
CA MET A 111 -11.87 9.10 14.56
C MET A 111 -13.19 9.62 13.98
N LYS A 112 -14.24 9.74 14.82
CA LYS A 112 -15.54 10.29 14.40
C LYS A 112 -15.44 11.75 13.94
N ASN A 113 -14.72 12.58 14.72
CA ASN A 113 -14.47 13.97 14.38
C ASN A 113 -13.67 14.09 13.08
N TRP A 114 -12.67 13.23 12.89
CA TRP A 114 -11.84 13.22 11.69
C TRP A 114 -12.62 12.94 10.41
N GLU A 115 -13.54 11.97 10.41
CA GLU A 115 -14.38 11.70 9.24
C GLU A 115 -15.40 12.82 8.99
N THR A 116 -15.93 13.44 10.03
CA THR A 116 -16.85 14.59 9.90
C THR A 116 -16.15 15.78 9.24
N ILE A 117 -14.91 16.09 9.66
CA ILE A 117 -14.11 17.16 9.06
C ILE A 117 -13.85 16.90 7.57
N LYS A 118 -13.54 15.66 7.18
CA LYS A 118 -13.32 15.34 5.75
C LYS A 118 -14.57 15.52 4.88
N LEU A 119 -15.76 15.24 5.40
CA LEU A 119 -17.01 15.46 4.66
C LEU A 119 -17.27 16.96 4.44
N GLN A 120 -16.87 17.81 5.39
CA GLN A 120 -16.99 19.26 5.27
C GLN A 120 -16.02 19.88 4.25
N GLU A 121 -14.94 19.18 3.89
CA GLU A 121 -13.95 19.61 2.89
C GLU A 121 -14.41 19.42 1.43
N GLY A 122 -15.72 19.37 1.17
CA GLY A 122 -16.28 19.36 -0.19
C GLY A 122 -16.32 18.00 -0.89
N ARG A 123 -16.16 16.89 -0.15
CA ARG A 123 -16.26 15.55 -0.72
C ARG A 123 -17.70 15.23 -1.12
N THR A 124 -17.87 14.74 -2.33
CA THR A 124 -19.18 14.33 -2.87
C THR A 124 -19.50 12.87 -2.57
N SER A 125 -18.47 12.05 -2.34
CA SER A 125 -18.61 10.63 -2.01
C SER A 125 -17.74 10.23 -0.84
N ILE A 126 -18.26 9.34 0.01
CA ILE A 126 -17.50 8.71 1.11
C ILE A 126 -16.31 7.92 0.56
N LEU A 127 -16.44 7.36 -0.65
CA LEU A 127 -15.41 6.59 -1.33
C LEU A 127 -14.36 7.48 -2.03
N GLU A 128 -14.56 8.80 -2.04
CA GLU A 128 -13.64 9.75 -2.69
C GLU A 128 -12.24 9.73 -2.06
N GLY A 129 -11.22 9.75 -2.92
CA GLY A 129 -9.81 9.66 -2.54
C GLY A 129 -9.27 8.23 -2.44
N VAL A 130 -9.96 7.23 -2.98
CA VAL A 130 -9.39 5.90 -3.26
C VAL A 130 -8.99 5.84 -4.74
N PRO A 131 -7.69 5.89 -5.08
CA PRO A 131 -7.23 5.83 -6.46
C PRO A 131 -7.66 4.53 -7.15
N GLN A 132 -8.04 4.63 -8.42
CA GLN A 132 -8.32 3.44 -9.26
C GLN A 132 -7.07 2.65 -9.60
N THR A 133 -5.90 3.30 -9.61
CA THR A 133 -4.59 2.70 -9.91
C THR A 133 -3.98 1.92 -8.75
N MET A 134 -4.63 1.93 -7.59
CA MET A 134 -4.18 1.19 -6.42
C MET A 134 -4.30 -0.33 -6.64
N PRO A 135 -3.38 -1.15 -6.12
CA PRO A 135 -3.52 -2.61 -6.11
C PRO A 135 -4.91 -3.04 -5.62
N ALA A 136 -5.51 -4.03 -6.28
CA ALA A 136 -6.91 -4.39 -6.07
C ALA A 136 -7.22 -4.74 -4.61
N ILE A 137 -6.32 -5.46 -3.94
CA ILE A 137 -6.47 -5.85 -2.52
C ILE A 137 -6.46 -4.62 -1.62
N MET A 138 -5.46 -3.75 -1.75
CA MET A 138 -5.39 -2.50 -0.98
C MET A 138 -6.60 -1.58 -1.28
N ARG A 139 -7.04 -1.52 -2.54
CA ARG A 139 -8.20 -0.75 -2.97
C ARG A 139 -9.49 -1.27 -2.32
N ALA A 140 -9.76 -2.56 -2.39
CA ALA A 140 -10.92 -3.20 -1.77
C ALA A 140 -10.94 -2.97 -0.25
N HIS A 141 -9.81 -3.17 0.42
CA HIS A 141 -9.67 -2.91 1.85
C HIS A 141 -10.00 -1.44 2.20
N ARG A 142 -9.50 -0.48 1.42
CA ARG A 142 -9.80 0.95 1.62
C ARG A 142 -11.26 1.32 1.36
N LEU A 143 -11.89 0.73 0.35
CA LEU A 143 -13.31 0.94 0.06
C LEU A 143 -14.17 0.46 1.23
N GLN A 144 -13.89 -0.73 1.75
CA GLN A 144 -14.61 -1.30 2.90
C GLN A 144 -14.37 -0.50 4.19
N GLU A 145 -13.13 -0.07 4.47
CA GLU A 145 -12.82 0.81 5.61
C GLU A 145 -13.59 2.14 5.55
N LYS A 146 -13.80 2.68 4.35
CA LYS A 146 -14.58 3.91 4.15
C LYS A 146 -16.07 3.69 4.31
N ALA A 147 -16.59 2.59 3.78
CA ALA A 147 -18.00 2.24 3.92
C ALA A 147 -18.37 1.97 5.39
N SER A 148 -17.52 1.27 6.15
CA SER A 148 -17.78 0.98 7.56
C SER A 148 -17.86 2.21 8.44
N LYS A 149 -17.11 3.28 8.11
CA LYS A 149 -17.12 4.54 8.87
C LYS A 149 -18.45 5.29 8.85
N VAL A 150 -19.33 4.97 7.91
CA VAL A 150 -20.70 5.51 7.87
C VAL A 150 -21.75 4.50 8.33
N GLY A 151 -21.33 3.39 8.94
CA GLY A 151 -22.20 2.35 9.47
C GLY A 151 -22.63 1.30 8.44
N PHE A 152 -22.06 1.30 7.23
CA PHE A 152 -22.22 0.19 6.30
C PHE A 152 -21.22 -0.92 6.66
N ASP A 153 -21.53 -1.66 7.72
CA ASP A 153 -20.69 -2.72 8.25
C ASP A 153 -21.51 -3.85 8.89
N TRP A 154 -20.88 -4.98 9.14
CA TRP A 154 -21.45 -6.11 9.88
C TRP A 154 -21.31 -5.92 11.39
N ASP A 155 -22.29 -6.40 12.15
CA ASP A 155 -22.29 -6.28 13.61
C ASP A 155 -21.33 -7.28 14.27
N ALA A 156 -21.17 -8.47 13.68
CA ALA A 156 -20.32 -9.52 14.22
C ALA A 156 -19.41 -10.16 13.15
N ILE A 157 -18.21 -10.53 13.57
CA ILE A 157 -17.26 -11.28 12.74
C ILE A 157 -17.83 -12.63 12.26
N ALA A 158 -18.80 -13.19 12.99
CA ALA A 158 -19.49 -14.42 12.60
C ALA A 158 -20.27 -14.25 11.29
N ASP A 159 -20.91 -13.10 11.07
CA ASP A 159 -21.67 -12.82 9.86
C ASP A 159 -20.73 -12.67 8.65
N VAL A 160 -19.56 -12.06 8.85
CA VAL A 160 -18.52 -11.96 7.82
C VAL A 160 -18.00 -13.32 7.42
N LYS A 161 -17.76 -14.22 8.38
CA LYS A 161 -17.35 -15.61 8.10
C LYS A 161 -18.44 -16.38 7.36
N LYS A 162 -19.71 -16.15 7.70
CA LYS A 162 -20.83 -16.75 6.98
C LYS A 162 -20.83 -16.28 5.52
N LYS A 163 -20.61 -14.98 5.26
CA LYS A 163 -20.54 -14.46 3.90
C LYS A 163 -19.36 -15.05 3.13
N VAL A 164 -18.18 -15.21 3.74
CA VAL A 164 -17.05 -15.92 3.09
C VAL A 164 -17.42 -17.34 2.65
N ASN A 165 -18.16 -18.08 3.46
CA ASN A 165 -18.61 -19.42 3.08
C ASN A 165 -19.67 -19.38 1.98
N GLU A 166 -20.57 -18.39 2.02
CA GLU A 166 -21.59 -18.16 0.97
C GLU A 166 -20.94 -17.91 -0.39
N GLU A 167 -19.96 -16.99 -0.48
CA GLU A 167 -19.23 -16.72 -1.74
C GLU A 167 -18.47 -17.96 -2.25
N LEU A 168 -17.96 -18.78 -1.32
CA LEU A 168 -17.27 -20.02 -1.69
C LEU A 168 -18.24 -21.05 -2.28
N ASP A 169 -19.45 -21.14 -1.73
CA ASP A 169 -20.51 -22.00 -2.24
C ASP A 169 -21.02 -21.50 -3.60
N GLU A 170 -21.20 -20.18 -3.78
CA GLU A 170 -21.59 -19.54 -5.05
C GLU A 170 -20.55 -19.80 -6.15
N LEU A 171 -19.26 -19.62 -5.84
CA LEU A 171 -18.16 -19.97 -6.74
C LEU A 171 -18.21 -21.45 -7.15
N GLN A 172 -18.44 -22.37 -6.20
CA GLN A 172 -18.49 -23.80 -6.50
C GLN A 172 -19.66 -24.15 -7.43
N ILE A 173 -20.82 -23.52 -7.26
CA ILE A 173 -21.99 -23.71 -8.12
C ILE A 173 -21.67 -23.33 -9.57
N GLU A 174 -21.02 -22.18 -9.79
CA GLU A 174 -20.71 -21.70 -11.14
C GLU A 174 -19.59 -22.53 -11.80
N ILE A 175 -18.64 -23.04 -11.02
CA ILE A 175 -17.65 -24.03 -11.48
C ILE A 175 -18.35 -25.32 -11.95
N ASP A 176 -19.26 -25.87 -11.14
CA ASP A 176 -19.97 -27.12 -11.46
C ASP A 176 -20.87 -26.96 -12.71
N ASN A 177 -21.41 -25.75 -12.92
CA ASN A 177 -22.19 -25.39 -14.09
C ASN A 177 -21.34 -25.03 -15.33
N ASN A 178 -20.00 -25.10 -15.24
CA ASN A 178 -19.05 -24.69 -16.28
C ASN A 178 -19.25 -23.25 -16.78
N GLN A 179 -19.66 -22.34 -15.90
CA GLN A 179 -19.88 -20.92 -16.23
C GLN A 179 -18.65 -20.09 -15.84
N ILE A 180 -17.59 -20.14 -16.66
CA ILE A 180 -16.30 -19.52 -16.31
C ILE A 180 -16.40 -18.00 -16.07
N GLU A 181 -17.18 -17.28 -16.88
CA GLU A 181 -17.35 -15.83 -16.69
C GLU A 181 -17.98 -15.50 -15.32
N LYS A 182 -18.98 -16.27 -14.91
CA LYS A 182 -19.60 -16.11 -13.59
C LYS A 182 -18.69 -16.56 -12.46
N ALA A 183 -17.97 -17.67 -12.65
CA ALA A 183 -16.99 -18.13 -11.67
C ALA A 183 -15.88 -17.08 -11.44
N GLU A 184 -15.52 -16.28 -12.45
CA GLU A 184 -14.61 -15.14 -12.27
C GLU A 184 -15.21 -14.04 -11.39
N GLU A 185 -16.49 -13.71 -11.57
CA GLU A 185 -17.23 -12.77 -10.72
C GLU A 185 -17.27 -13.25 -9.26
N GLU A 186 -17.72 -14.49 -9.03
CA GLU A 186 -17.82 -15.09 -7.69
C GLU A 186 -16.44 -15.24 -7.02
N PHE A 187 -15.38 -15.51 -7.78
CA PHE A 187 -14.02 -15.52 -7.24
C PHE A 187 -13.59 -14.13 -6.77
N GLY A 188 -13.99 -13.09 -7.50
CA GLY A 188 -13.80 -11.70 -7.09
C GLY A 188 -14.52 -11.38 -5.78
N ASP A 189 -15.77 -11.81 -5.64
CA ASP A 189 -16.58 -11.58 -4.44
C ASP A 189 -16.07 -12.38 -3.23
N LEU A 190 -15.59 -13.60 -3.44
CA LEU A 190 -14.87 -14.38 -2.42
C LEU A 190 -13.62 -13.64 -1.92
N LEU A 191 -12.79 -13.11 -2.83
CA LEU A 191 -11.62 -12.29 -2.46
C LEU A 191 -12.04 -11.03 -1.70
N PHE A 192 -13.10 -10.35 -2.14
CA PHE A 192 -13.64 -9.17 -1.48
C PHE A 192 -14.13 -9.48 -0.05
N SER A 193 -14.79 -10.62 0.14
CA SER A 193 -15.25 -11.12 1.44
C SER A 193 -14.10 -11.53 2.36
N LEU A 194 -13.04 -12.15 1.84
CA LEU A 194 -11.82 -12.45 2.60
C LEU A 194 -11.09 -11.17 3.06
N ILE A 195 -11.05 -10.15 2.20
CA ILE A 195 -10.52 -8.82 2.55
C ILE A 195 -11.36 -8.19 3.66
N ASN A 196 -12.69 -8.33 3.61
CA ASN A 196 -13.57 -7.84 4.67
C ASN A 196 -13.31 -8.56 5.99
N LEU A 197 -13.12 -9.88 5.97
CA LEU A 197 -12.73 -10.65 7.14
C LEU A 197 -11.39 -10.15 7.73
N SER A 198 -10.41 -9.86 6.87
CA SER A 198 -9.11 -9.32 7.33
C SER A 198 -9.26 -7.98 8.07
N ARG A 199 -10.17 -7.11 7.61
CA ARG A 199 -10.47 -5.83 8.27
C ARG A 199 -11.05 -6.02 9.68
N PHE A 200 -11.97 -6.96 9.86
CA PHE A 200 -12.51 -7.30 11.20
C PHE A 200 -11.46 -7.87 12.14
N LEU A 201 -10.42 -8.50 11.60
CA LEU A 201 -9.27 -8.99 12.35
C LEU A 201 -8.20 -7.90 12.58
N ASN A 202 -8.41 -6.67 12.09
CA ASN A 202 -7.41 -5.59 12.05
C ASN A 202 -6.11 -5.99 11.34
N ILE A 203 -6.23 -6.81 10.29
CA ILE A 203 -5.13 -7.27 9.45
C ILE A 203 -5.13 -6.46 8.16
N ASN A 204 -3.99 -5.91 7.77
CA ASN A 204 -3.81 -5.33 6.43
C ASN A 204 -3.62 -6.48 5.42
N PRO A 205 -4.55 -6.70 4.48
CA PRO A 205 -4.53 -7.88 3.59
C PRO A 205 -3.37 -7.83 2.58
N GLU A 206 -3.01 -6.65 2.08
CA GLU A 206 -1.87 -6.46 1.19
C GLU A 206 -0.56 -6.89 1.87
N THR A 207 -0.38 -6.46 3.12
CA THR A 207 0.79 -6.83 3.93
C THR A 207 0.79 -8.32 4.26
N ALA A 208 -0.38 -8.90 4.59
CA ALA A 208 -0.50 -10.32 4.89
C ALA A 208 -0.15 -11.19 3.68
N LEU A 209 -0.62 -10.81 2.49
CA LEU A 209 -0.29 -11.50 1.25
C LEU A 209 1.20 -11.34 0.92
N ARG A 210 1.75 -10.12 1.01
CA ARG A 210 3.19 -9.87 0.79
C ARG A 210 4.08 -10.73 1.70
N LYS A 211 3.75 -10.84 2.99
CA LYS A 211 4.47 -11.73 3.92
C LYS A 211 4.40 -13.20 3.48
N THR A 212 3.27 -13.61 2.91
CA THR A 212 3.07 -14.98 2.42
C THR A 212 3.87 -15.23 1.14
N THR A 213 3.91 -14.29 0.21
CA THR A 213 4.70 -14.40 -1.03
C THR A 213 6.19 -14.38 -0.73
N ASN A 214 6.67 -13.50 0.15
CA ASN A 214 8.09 -13.47 0.56
C ASN A 214 8.50 -14.77 1.24
N LYS A 215 7.62 -15.35 2.07
CA LYS A 215 7.84 -16.67 2.67
C LYS A 215 7.92 -17.77 1.63
N PHE A 216 7.02 -17.76 0.63
CA PHE A 216 7.07 -18.72 -0.48
C PHE A 216 8.40 -18.61 -1.24
N GLU A 217 8.81 -17.39 -1.60
CA GLU A 217 10.07 -17.11 -2.29
C GLU A 217 11.27 -17.65 -1.51
N ARG A 218 11.43 -17.27 -0.23
CA ARG A 218 12.55 -17.74 0.61
C ARG A 218 12.65 -19.27 0.63
N ARG A 219 11.51 -19.95 0.80
CA ARG A 219 11.46 -21.42 0.84
C ARG A 219 11.78 -22.03 -0.52
N PHE A 220 11.30 -21.43 -1.60
CA PHE A 220 11.59 -21.92 -2.94
C PHE A 220 13.06 -21.72 -3.32
N THR A 221 13.65 -20.56 -3.01
CA THR A 221 15.08 -20.32 -3.19
C THR A 221 15.94 -21.27 -2.36
N TYR A 222 15.47 -21.68 -1.17
CA TYR A 222 16.14 -22.72 -0.40
C TYR A 222 16.16 -24.07 -1.12
N ILE A 223 15.03 -24.48 -1.70
CA ILE A 223 14.93 -25.69 -2.52
C ILE A 223 15.92 -25.62 -3.68
N GLU A 224 15.93 -24.51 -4.43
CA GLU A 224 16.84 -24.29 -5.55
C GLU A 224 18.31 -24.44 -5.13
N LYS A 225 18.68 -23.82 -4.01
CA LYS A 225 20.03 -23.91 -3.45
C LYS A 225 20.40 -25.36 -3.11
N LYS A 226 19.51 -26.11 -2.47
CA LYS A 226 19.75 -27.51 -2.08
C LYS A 226 19.89 -28.47 -3.27
N ILE A 227 19.11 -28.25 -4.32
CA ILE A 227 19.20 -29.01 -5.56
C ILE A 227 20.51 -28.67 -6.29
N ALA A 228 20.87 -27.38 -6.33
CA ALA A 228 22.11 -26.92 -6.96
C ALA A 228 23.37 -27.46 -6.25
N GLU A 229 23.34 -27.56 -4.90
CA GLU A 229 24.41 -28.20 -4.09
C GLU A 229 24.65 -29.66 -4.53
N GLN A 230 23.64 -30.32 -5.10
CA GLN A 230 23.73 -31.70 -5.62
C GLN A 230 24.07 -31.77 -7.11
N LYS A 231 24.39 -30.62 -7.74
CA LYS A 231 24.67 -30.51 -9.17
C LYS A 231 23.51 -31.00 -10.06
N LYS A 232 22.28 -30.97 -9.54
CA LYS A 232 21.05 -31.23 -10.30
C LYS A 232 20.41 -29.92 -10.75
N LYS A 233 19.52 -29.98 -11.74
CA LYS A 233 18.64 -28.86 -12.08
C LYS A 233 17.26 -29.07 -11.44
N ILE A 234 16.56 -27.98 -11.14
CA ILE A 234 15.20 -28.05 -10.58
C ILE A 234 14.20 -28.72 -11.53
N THR A 235 14.43 -28.65 -12.84
CA THR A 235 13.63 -29.34 -13.86
C THR A 235 13.81 -30.86 -13.87
N ASP A 236 14.86 -31.36 -13.21
CA ASP A 236 15.27 -32.76 -13.27
C ASP A 236 14.93 -33.52 -11.97
N VAL A 237 14.28 -32.85 -11.00
CA VAL A 237 13.85 -33.44 -9.73
C VAL A 237 12.33 -33.58 -9.67
N ASP A 238 11.86 -34.57 -8.93
CA ASP A 238 10.42 -34.79 -8.72
C ASP A 238 9.87 -33.98 -7.54
N LEU A 239 8.54 -33.90 -7.45
CA LEU A 239 7.87 -33.19 -6.37
C LEU A 239 8.23 -33.74 -4.98
N LYS A 240 8.50 -35.04 -4.85
CA LYS A 240 8.85 -35.65 -3.56
C LYS A 240 10.20 -35.14 -3.07
N GLU A 241 11.17 -34.98 -3.96
CA GLU A 241 12.48 -34.42 -3.65
C GLU A 241 12.38 -32.93 -3.31
N MET A 242 11.54 -32.16 -4.03
CA MET A 242 11.27 -30.76 -3.69
C MET A 242 10.57 -30.60 -2.33
N ASP A 243 9.55 -31.42 -2.05
CA ASP A 243 8.79 -31.40 -0.79
C ASP A 243 9.69 -31.66 0.42
N LYS A 244 10.70 -32.52 0.27
CA LYS A 244 11.69 -32.76 1.33
C LYS A 244 12.42 -31.47 1.72
N TYR A 245 12.92 -30.71 0.74
CA TYR A 245 13.61 -29.45 1.02
C TYR A 245 12.63 -28.34 1.42
N TRP A 246 11.37 -28.39 0.97
CA TRP A 246 10.31 -27.51 1.44
C TRP A 246 10.07 -27.69 2.95
N GLU A 247 9.87 -28.93 3.41
CA GLU A 247 9.69 -29.20 4.85
C GLU A 247 10.94 -28.81 5.67
N GLU A 248 12.14 -29.05 5.13
CA GLU A 248 13.39 -28.61 5.75
C GLU A 248 13.45 -27.08 5.91
N SER A 249 13.07 -26.33 4.86
CA SER A 249 13.06 -24.86 4.89
C SER A 249 12.15 -24.27 5.98
N LYS A 250 11.06 -24.95 6.35
CA LYS A 250 10.14 -24.50 7.42
C LYS A 250 10.79 -24.50 8.80
N THR A 251 11.87 -25.25 9.00
CA THR A 251 12.56 -25.38 10.29
C THR A 251 13.66 -24.33 10.51
N LEU A 252 13.96 -23.53 9.47
CA LEU A 252 15.01 -22.51 9.49
C LEU A 252 14.46 -21.09 9.75
N GLU A 253 13.13 -20.93 9.77
CA GLU A 253 12.41 -19.68 10.04
C GLU A 253 12.03 -19.55 11.53
#